data_AF-A0A969EP51-F1
#
_entry.id   AF-A0A969EP51-F1
#
_cell.length_a   1.000
_cell.length_b   1.000
_cell.length_c   1.000
_cell.angle_alpha   90.00
_cell.angle_beta   90.00
_cell.angle_gamma   90.00
#
_symmetry.space_group_name_H-M   'P 1'
#
loop_
_entity.id
_entity.type
_entity.pdbx_description
1 polymer ?
#
loop_
_entity_poly.entity_id
_entity_poly.type
_entity_poly.pdbx_seq_one_letter_code
_entity_poly.pdbx_strand_id
1 'polypeptide(L)' 'MSEHLHGYYIEDLSVGMSASYAKTVTEADVILFAGISVMNNPVHVNEE' A
#
# COMPACT_ATOMS: atom_id res chain seq x y z
N MET A 1 3.82 -5.57 -24.02
CA MET A 1 3.12 -5.24 -22.76
C MET A 1 4.11 -5.42 -21.63
N SER A 2 4.07 -4.59 -20.58
CA SER A 2 5.17 -4.41 -19.61
C SER A 2 5.54 -5.70 -18.87
N GLU A 3 6.68 -6.31 -19.22
CA GLU A 3 7.28 -7.48 -18.55
C GLU A 3 7.54 -7.26 -17.05
N HIS A 4 7.52 -6.01 -16.57
CA HIS A 4 7.76 -5.68 -15.15
C HIS A 4 6.54 -5.84 -14.24
N LEU A 5 5.34 -6.06 -14.77
CA LEU A 5 4.12 -6.23 -13.96
C LEU A 5 3.81 -7.68 -13.60
N HIS A 6 4.61 -8.64 -14.09
CA HIS A 6 4.29 -10.06 -13.99
C HIS A 6 4.66 -10.68 -12.63
N GLY A 7 5.61 -10.08 -11.90
CA GLY A 7 6.11 -10.64 -10.64
C GLY A 7 6.98 -11.89 -10.85
N TYR A 8 7.32 -12.56 -9.74
CA TYR A 8 8.04 -13.83 -9.74
C TYR A 8 7.05 -14.99 -9.65
N TYR A 9 7.33 -16.09 -10.36
CA TYR A 9 6.67 -17.35 -10.06
C TYR A 9 7.22 -17.96 -8.76
N ILE A 10 6.53 -18.95 -8.23
CA ILE A 10 6.93 -19.60 -6.96
C ILE A 10 8.31 -20.26 -7.10
N GLU A 11 8.57 -20.89 -8.25
CA GLU A 11 9.83 -21.52 -8.60
C GLU A 11 11.01 -20.56 -8.74
N ASP A 12 10.76 -19.25 -8.88
CA ASP A 12 11.81 -18.23 -8.97
C ASP A 12 12.28 -17.74 -7.59
N LEU A 13 11.55 -18.08 -6.52
CA LEU A 13 11.84 -17.63 -5.16
C LEU A 13 12.91 -18.51 -4.48
N SER A 14 13.86 -17.86 -3.81
CA SER A 14 14.93 -18.51 -3.05
C SER A 14 15.15 -17.87 -1.68
N VAL A 15 15.63 -18.66 -0.71
CA VAL A 15 15.90 -18.18 0.64
C VAL A 15 16.95 -17.06 0.60
N GLY A 16 16.63 -15.94 1.27
CA GLY A 16 17.48 -14.75 1.29
C GLY A 16 17.06 -13.67 0.30
N MET A 17 16.10 -13.93 -0.60
CA MET A 17 15.52 -12.87 -1.42
C MET A 17 14.79 -11.83 -0.56
N SER A 18 14.95 -10.56 -0.93
CA SER A 18 14.25 -9.43 -0.31
C SER A 18 13.93 -8.38 -1.35
N ALA A 19 12.86 -7.62 -1.10
CA ALA A 19 12.47 -6.46 -1.88
C ALA A 19 11.91 -5.40 -0.93
N SER A 20 12.00 -4.14 -1.31
CA SER A 20 11.42 -3.03 -0.56
C SER A 20 10.59 -2.14 -1.47
N TYR A 21 9.56 -1.54 -0.90
CA TYR A 21 8.72 -0.55 -1.55
C TYR A 21 8.52 0.61 -0.60
N ALA A 22 8.54 1.83 -1.12
CA ALA A 22 8.31 3.05 -0.36
C ALA A 22 7.23 3.88 -1.07
N LYS A 23 6.32 4.43 -0.27
CA LYS A 23 5.33 5.40 -0.70
C LYS A 23 5.22 6.48 0.37
N THR A 24 5.28 7.73 -0.04
CA THR A 24 4.92 8.84 0.85
C THR A 24 3.42 8.81 1.09
N VAL A 25 3.03 8.62 2.35
CA VAL A 25 1.62 8.70 2.76
C VAL A 25 1.25 10.16 2.92
N THR A 26 0.15 10.53 2.27
CA THR A 26 -0.42 11.88 2.31
C THR A 26 -1.79 11.88 2.96
N GLU A 27 -2.32 13.05 3.26
CA GLU A 27 -3.69 13.21 3.74
C GLU A 27 -4.72 12.54 2.82
N ALA A 28 -4.53 12.63 1.50
CA ALA A 28 -5.41 11.99 0.52
C ALA A 28 -5.52 10.47 0.72
N ASP A 29 -4.43 9.80 1.12
CA ASP A 29 -4.44 8.36 1.38
C ASP A 29 -5.27 8.02 2.63
N VAL A 30 -5.23 8.86 3.66
CA VAL A 30 -6.00 8.70 4.89
C VAL A 30 -7.49 8.86 4.61
N ILE A 31 -7.88 9.90 3.87
CA ILE A 31 -9.28 10.15 3.50
C ILE A 31 -9.84 9.03 2.61
N LEU A 32 -9.07 8.58 1.62
CA LEU A 32 -9.48 7.46 0.76
C LEU A 32 -9.65 6.17 1.55
N PHE A 33 -8.73 5.87 2.48
CA PHE A 33 -8.84 4.70 3.33
C PHE A 33 -10.08 4.76 4.23
N ALA A 34 -10.34 5.90 4.88
CA ALA A 34 -11.52 6.10 5.73
C ALA A 34 -12.83 5.91 4.94
N GLY A 35 -12.92 6.45 3.72
CA GLY A 35 -14.09 6.31 2.85
C GLY A 35 -14.35 4.87 2.40
N ILE A 36 -13.31 4.10 2.07
CA ILE A 36 -13.45 2.72 1.59
C ILE A 36 -13.74 1.76 2.76
N SER A 37 -13.04 1.93 3.88
CA SER A 37 -13.19 1.06 5.06
C SER A 37 -14.37 1.42 5.94
N VAL A 38 -15.02 2.56 5.68
CA VAL A 38 -16.09 3.14 6.53
C VAL A 38 -15.58 3.44 7.95
N MET A 39 -14.26 3.60 8.12
CA MET A 39 -13.62 3.86 9.40
C MET A 39 -13.33 5.35 9.52
N ASN A 40 -14.22 6.06 10.22
CA ASN A 40 -14.17 7.51 10.38
C ASN A 40 -13.80 7.92 11.81
N ASN A 41 -12.74 7.32 12.37
CA ASN A 41 -12.28 7.67 13.72
C ASN A 41 -11.80 9.14 13.74
N PRO A 42 -12.40 10.01 14.58
CA PRO A 42 -12.10 11.45 14.60
C PRO A 42 -10.61 11.78 14.74
N VAL A 43 -9.83 10.95 15.44
CA VAL A 43 -8.39 11.16 15.60
C VAL A 43 -7.61 11.20 14.27
N HIS A 44 -8.17 10.65 13.19
CA HIS A 44 -7.54 10.60 11.86
C HIS A 44 -8.14 11.57 10.84
N VAL A 45 -9.35 12.11 11.10
CA VAL A 45 -10.13 12.86 10.10
C VAL A 45 -10.64 14.21 10.60
N ASN A 46 -10.55 14.47 11.91
CA ASN A 46 -10.93 15.74 12.50
C ASN A 46 -9.69 16.58 12.81
N GLU A 47 -9.67 17.81 12.30
CA GLU A 47 -8.56 18.76 12.48
C GLU A 47 -8.73 19.67 13.71
N GLU A 48 -9.90 19.63 14.36
CA GLU A 48 -10.23 20.33 15.60
C GLU A 48 -9.82 19.51 16.84
#